data_AF-A0A222W149-F1
#
_entry.id   AF-A0A222W149-F1
#
_cell.length_a   1.000
_cell.length_b   1.000
_cell.length_c   1.000
_cell.angle_alpha   90.00
_cell.angle_beta   90.00
_cell.angle_gamma   90.00
#
_symmetry.space_group_name_H-M   'P 1'
#
loop_
_entity.id
_entity.type
_entity.pdbx_description
1 polymer ?
#
loop_
_entity_poly.entity_id
_entity_poly.type
_entity_poly.pdbx_seq_one_letter_code
_entity_poly.pdbx_strand_id
1 'polypeptide(L)'
;MAVRLRWQQAENQRHAYDTATLSKSGLRPGMPFQTLCERTVTPTQDDFTELGGLWLAETCPYCDRAWRLHAGFPADEIPPLPQKGPPMGVSRGTDNGQVVVTDDTNADPSDDD
;
A
#
# COMPACT_ATOMS: atom_id res chain seq x y z
N MET A 1 12.18 -12.24 -21.54
CA MET A 1 13.31 -11.59 -20.84
C MET A 1 13.35 -12.13 -19.42
N ALA A 2 14.52 -12.45 -18.87
CA ALA A 2 14.60 -12.93 -17.50
C ALA A 2 14.35 -11.76 -16.53
N VAL A 3 13.38 -11.92 -15.63
CA VAL A 3 13.10 -10.96 -14.55
C VAL A 3 14.31 -10.92 -13.63
N ARG A 4 14.77 -9.72 -13.28
CA ARG A 4 15.95 -9.54 -12.41
C ARG A 4 15.57 -8.67 -11.23
N LEU A 5 15.07 -9.32 -10.19
CA LEU A 5 14.53 -8.63 -9.03
C LEU A 5 15.62 -8.12 -8.09
N ARG A 6 15.37 -6.94 -7.49
CA ARG A 6 16.18 -6.36 -6.41
C ARG A 6 15.30 -5.70 -5.37
N TRP A 7 15.87 -5.52 -4.18
CA TRP A 7 15.26 -4.77 -3.07
C TRP A 7 15.81 -3.36 -3.05
N GLN A 8 14.99 -2.39 -2.66
CA GLN A 8 15.36 -1.00 -2.42
C GLN A 8 14.47 -0.42 -1.31
N GLN A 9 15.05 0.26 -0.33
CA GLN A 9 14.29 1.01 0.67
C GLN A 9 13.75 2.30 0.07
N ALA A 10 12.50 2.65 0.38
CA ALA A 10 11.87 3.93 0.07
C ALA A 10 10.58 4.07 0.89
N GLU A 11 10.18 5.29 1.24
CA GLU A 11 8.89 5.56 1.90
C GLU A 11 8.62 4.68 3.13
N ASN A 12 9.64 4.49 3.97
CA ASN A 12 9.61 3.68 5.21
C ASN A 12 9.37 2.18 5.02
N GLN A 13 9.51 1.65 3.81
CA GLN A 13 9.43 0.21 3.53
C GLN A 13 10.53 -0.24 2.57
N ARG A 14 10.85 -1.53 2.62
CA ARG A 14 11.71 -2.19 1.63
C ARG A 14 10.85 -2.74 0.50
N HIS A 15 11.00 -2.16 -0.68
CA HIS A 15 10.25 -2.53 -1.87
C HIS A 15 11.09 -3.41 -2.80
N ALA A 16 10.44 -4.34 -3.47
CA ALA A 16 11.03 -5.09 -4.56
C ALA A 16 10.72 -4.41 -5.89
N TYR A 17 11.64 -4.49 -6.85
CA TYR A 17 11.45 -4.00 -8.21
C TYR A 17 12.20 -4.89 -9.21
N ASP A 18 11.78 -4.86 -10.48
CA ASP A 18 12.51 -5.51 -11.57
C ASP A 18 13.55 -4.53 -12.13
N THR A 19 14.83 -4.90 -12.11
CA THR A 19 15.90 -4.07 -12.66
C THR A 19 15.78 -3.85 -14.17
N ALA A 20 15.01 -4.67 -14.89
CA ALA A 20 14.72 -4.45 -16.30
C ALA A 20 13.87 -3.19 -16.56
N THR A 21 13.13 -2.69 -15.56
CA THR A 21 12.30 -1.48 -15.69
C THR A 21 13.09 -0.19 -15.44
N LEU A 22 14.33 -0.29 -14.94
CA LEU A 22 15.17 0.86 -14.69
C LEU A 22 16.05 1.23 -15.89
N SER A 23 16.35 2.52 -15.98
CA SER A 23 17.40 3.00 -16.89
C SER A 23 18.76 2.42 -16.51
N LYS A 24 19.70 2.36 -17.48
CA LYS A 24 21.07 1.85 -17.27
C LYS A 24 21.82 2.52 -16.11
N SER A 25 21.43 3.73 -15.74
CA SER A 25 22.05 4.49 -14.66
C SER A 25 21.71 3.93 -13.27
N GLY A 26 20.66 3.10 -13.12
CA GLY A 26 20.21 2.59 -11.83
C GLY A 26 19.41 3.62 -11.01
N LEU A 27 19.06 3.27 -9.78
CA LEU A 27 18.32 4.13 -8.85
C LEU A 27 19.18 5.28 -8.33
N ARG A 28 18.53 6.40 -8.02
CA ARG A 28 19.14 7.59 -7.41
C ARG A 28 18.18 8.18 -6.37
N PRO A 29 18.69 8.86 -5.33
CA PRO A 29 17.85 9.67 -4.46
C PRO A 29 16.98 10.64 -5.26
N GLY A 30 15.71 10.76 -4.88
CA GLY A 30 14.73 11.63 -5.52
C GLY A 30 14.19 11.13 -6.87
N MET A 31 14.67 9.99 -7.37
CA MET A 31 14.19 9.40 -8.62
C MET A 31 13.10 8.35 -8.35
N PRO A 32 11.83 8.59 -8.72
CA PRO A 32 10.78 7.62 -8.50
C PRO A 32 11.00 6.35 -9.34
N PHE A 33 10.59 5.20 -8.81
CA PHE A 33 10.62 3.94 -9.52
C PHE A 33 9.38 3.09 -9.26
N GLN A 34 9.07 2.23 -10.24
CA GLN A 34 7.96 1.29 -10.16
C GLN A 34 8.35 0.05 -9.35
N THR A 35 7.58 -0.26 -8.31
CA THR A 35 7.76 -1.45 -7.48
C THR A 35 6.90 -2.62 -7.96
N LEU A 36 7.19 -3.82 -7.48
CA LEU A 36 6.38 -5.02 -7.74
C LEU A 36 4.98 -4.96 -7.09
N CYS A 37 4.78 -4.13 -6.06
CA CYS A 37 3.44 -3.91 -5.49
C CYS A 37 2.66 -2.81 -6.21
N GLU A 38 3.09 -2.47 -7.43
CA GLU A 38 2.45 -1.50 -8.33
C GLU A 38 2.46 -0.05 -7.81
N ARG A 39 3.11 0.21 -6.67
CA ARG A 39 3.38 1.58 -6.19
C ARG A 39 4.60 2.16 -6.86
N THR A 40 4.50 3.42 -7.27
CA THR A 40 5.67 4.25 -7.56
C THR A 40 6.14 4.88 -6.27
N VAL A 41 7.39 4.65 -5.90
CA VAL A 41 7.97 5.18 -4.66
C VAL A 41 9.24 5.97 -4.97
N THR A 42 9.54 6.96 -4.13
CA THR A 42 10.73 7.81 -4.30
C THR A 42 11.70 7.59 -3.15
N PRO A 43 12.89 7.00 -3.38
CA PRO A 43 13.88 6.82 -2.34
C PRO A 43 14.56 8.16 -2.02
N THR A 44 14.89 8.36 -0.76
CA THR A 44 15.66 9.49 -0.25
C THR A 44 17.14 9.11 -0.11
N GLN A 45 18.02 10.04 0.28
CA GLN A 45 19.44 9.74 0.48
C GLN A 45 19.69 8.70 1.58
N ASP A 46 18.89 8.72 2.65
CA ASP A 46 19.00 7.81 3.79
C ASP A 46 18.59 6.36 3.45
N ASP A 47 18.00 6.16 2.27
CA ASP A 47 17.62 4.85 1.76
C ASP A 47 18.75 4.14 1.00
N PHE A 48 19.92 4.79 0.86
CA PHE A 48 21.10 4.23 0.18
C PHE A 48 22.22 3.99 1.17
N THR A 49 22.60 2.72 1.34
CA THR A 49 23.70 2.34 2.24
C THR A 49 25.04 2.96 1.82
N GLU A 50 25.25 3.16 0.51
CA GLU A 50 26.46 3.81 -0.02
C GLU A 50 26.53 5.31 0.30
N LEU A 51 25.43 5.93 0.70
CA LEU A 51 25.36 7.34 1.11
C LEU A 51 25.28 7.51 2.64
N GLY A 52 25.51 6.43 3.39
CA GLY A 52 25.46 6.42 4.86
C GLY A 52 24.09 6.07 5.45
N GLY A 53 23.11 5.72 4.60
CA GLY A 53 21.79 5.26 5.01
C GLY A 53 21.79 3.86 5.65
N LEU A 54 20.72 3.53 6.36
CA LEU A 54 20.53 2.21 6.98
C LEU A 54 19.25 1.55 6.49
N TRP A 55 19.36 0.28 6.08
CA TRP A 55 18.22 -0.54 5.65
C TRP A 55 17.50 -1.18 6.82
N LEU A 56 16.85 -0.34 7.63
CA LEU A 56 16.11 -0.76 8.84
C LEU A 56 14.61 -0.87 8.61
N ALA A 57 14.10 -0.38 7.47
CA ALA A 57 12.68 -0.47 7.17
C ALA A 57 12.24 -1.92 7.01
N GLU A 58 11.01 -2.18 7.44
CA GLU A 58 10.32 -3.45 7.26
C GLU A 58 10.12 -3.76 5.77
N THR A 59 10.06 -5.04 5.44
CA THR A 59 9.78 -5.48 4.07
C THR A 59 8.32 -5.21 3.72
N CYS A 60 8.08 -4.58 2.56
CA CYS A 60 6.72 -4.40 2.07
C CYS A 60 6.09 -5.79 1.80
N PRO A 61 5.00 -6.17 2.50
CA PRO A 61 4.45 -7.53 2.41
C PRO A 61 3.88 -7.84 1.01
N TYR A 62 3.43 -6.82 0.29
CA TYR A 62 2.97 -6.95 -1.10
C TYR A 62 4.13 -7.25 -2.06
N CYS A 63 5.28 -6.59 -1.87
CA CYS A 63 6.48 -6.85 -2.65
C CYS A 63 7.07 -8.24 -2.35
N ASP A 64 7.07 -8.67 -1.09
CA ASP A 64 7.54 -10.01 -0.70
C ASP A 64 6.71 -11.11 -1.37
N ARG A 65 5.38 -10.98 -1.31
CA ARG A 65 4.47 -11.91 -1.99
C ARG A 65 4.71 -11.94 -3.50
N ALA A 66 4.81 -10.77 -4.15
CA ALA A 66 5.06 -10.69 -5.58
C ALA A 66 6.41 -11.33 -5.96
N TRP A 67 7.46 -11.09 -5.18
CA TRP A 67 8.76 -11.74 -5.38
C TRP A 67 8.66 -13.26 -5.32
N ARG A 68 8.01 -13.82 -4.28
CA ARG A 68 7.86 -15.27 -4.11
C ARG A 68 7.07 -15.91 -5.25
N LEU A 69 6.03 -15.24 -5.74
CA LEU A 69 5.28 -15.67 -6.92
C LEU A 69 6.17 -15.71 -8.17
N HIS A 70 7.00 -14.67 -8.41
CA HIS A 70 7.93 -14.65 -9.53
C HIS A 70 9.04 -15.71 -9.43
N ALA A 71 9.48 -16.02 -8.21
CA ALA A 71 10.50 -17.03 -7.96
C ALA A 71 9.95 -18.47 -7.90
N GLY A 72 8.63 -18.66 -8.05
CA GLY A 72 8.00 -19.98 -8.12
C GLY A 72 7.95 -20.72 -6.78
N PHE A 73 7.89 -19.98 -5.67
CA PHE A 73 7.72 -20.58 -4.34
C PHE A 73 6.39 -21.36 -4.27
N PRO A 74 6.34 -22.47 -3.51
CA PRO A 74 5.10 -23.19 -3.32
C PRO A 74 4.08 -22.35 -2.54
N ALA A 75 2.79 -22.63 -2.73
CA ALA A 75 1.71 -21.78 -2.23
C ALA A 75 1.70 -21.63 -0.70
N ASP A 76 2.10 -22.68 0.03
CA ASP A 76 2.21 -22.71 1.49
C ASP A 76 3.39 -21.88 2.03
N GLU A 77 4.39 -21.58 1.19
CA GLU A 77 5.49 -20.68 1.53
C GLU A 77 5.21 -19.21 1.14
N ILE A 78 4.06 -18.90 0.54
CA ILE A 78 3.68 -17.54 0.18
C ILE A 78 2.83 -16.94 1.31
N PRO A 79 3.34 -15.94 2.06
CA PRO A 79 2.60 -15.40 3.19
C PRO A 79 1.30 -14.73 2.72
N PRO A 80 0.21 -14.84 3.50
CA PRO A 80 -1.00 -14.08 3.24
C PRO A 80 -0.70 -12.59 3.37
N LEU A 81 -1.33 -11.79 2.53
CA LEU A 81 -1.23 -10.33 2.66
C LEU A 81 -1.90 -9.91 3.97
N PRO A 82 -1.38 -8.86 4.65
CA PRO A 82 -2.09 -8.29 5.79
C PRO A 82 -3.49 -7.90 5.33
N GLN A 83 -4.50 -8.29 6.12
CA GLN A 83 -5.85 -7.83 5.85
C GLN A 83 -5.82 -6.31 5.89
N LYS A 84 -6.32 -5.66 4.84
CA LYS A 84 -6.57 -4.22 4.87
C LYS A 84 -7.61 -4.04 5.98
N GLY A 85 -7.16 -3.66 7.18
CA GLY A 85 -8.06 -3.42 8.30
C GLY A 85 -9.15 -2.43 7.87
N PRO A 86 -10.33 -2.45 8.49
CA PRO A 86 -11.31 -1.40 8.24
C PRO A 86 -10.60 -0.04 8.44
N PRO A 87 -10.91 0.99 7.62
CA PRO A 87 -10.27 2.28 7.75
C PRO A 87 -10.37 2.71 9.21
N MET A 88 -9.22 2.93 9.85
CA MET A 88 -9.12 3.40 11.22
C MET A 88 -9.73 4.81 11.23
N GLY A 89 -11.04 4.88 11.47
CA GLY A 89 -11.87 6.06 11.29
C GLY A 89 -13.30 5.90 11.81
N VAL A 90 -13.54 4.93 12.71
CA VAL A 90 -14.70 4.99 13.60
C VAL A 90 -14.24 5.60 14.91
N SER A 91 -14.26 6.94 14.94
CA SER A 91 -14.36 7.67 16.20
C SER A 91 -15.57 7.12 16.95
N ARG A 92 -15.35 6.64 18.18
CA ARG A 92 -16.41 6.39 19.14
C ARG A 92 -17.20 7.69 19.33
N GLY A 93 -18.34 7.80 18.66
CA GLY A 93 -19.38 8.76 19.01
C GLY A 93 -20.05 8.26 20.28
N THR A 94 -19.71 8.87 21.41
CA THR A 94 -20.61 8.96 22.56
C THR A 94 -21.63 10.05 22.27
N ASP A 95 -22.85 9.68 21.92
CA ASP A 95 -24.06 10.47 22.20
C ASP A 95 -25.20 9.48 22.49
N ASN A 96 -25.53 9.31 23.76
CA ASN A 96 -26.62 10.02 24.44
C ASN A 96 -27.96 9.81 23.75
N GLY A 97 -28.75 8.92 24.35
CA GLY A 97 -30.05 8.53 23.84
C GLY A 97 -30.99 9.69 23.60
N GLN A 98 -31.71 9.59 22.48
CA GLN A 98 -33.06 10.10 22.39
C GLN A 98 -33.88 9.15 21.53
N VAL A 99 -34.74 8.39 22.19
CA VAL A 99 -35.89 7.76 21.56
C VAL A 99 -36.85 8.87 21.17
N VAL A 100 -36.87 9.24 19.89
CA VAL A 100 -38.00 9.98 19.32
C VAL A 100 -38.97 8.97 18.72
N VAL A 101 -40.08 8.82 19.43
CA VAL A 101 -41.32 8.21 19.00
C VAL A 101 -41.70 8.70 17.60
N THR A 102 -41.97 7.74 16.72
CA THR A 102 -42.60 7.93 15.42
C THR A 102 -44.02 8.44 15.61
N ASP A 103 -44.37 9.56 14.99
CA ASP A 103 -45.76 9.94 14.75
C ASP A 103 -45.99 10.02 13.24
N ASP A 104 -46.75 9.05 12.77
CA ASP A 104 -47.41 9.01 11.46
C ASP A 104 -48.22 10.29 11.23
N THR A 105 -47.90 11.07 10.19
CA THR A 105 -48.95 11.76 9.45
C THR A 105 -48.58 11.90 7.98
N ASN A 106 -49.31 11.11 7.21
CA ASN A 106 -49.45 11.10 5.77
C ASN A 106 -50.14 12.39 5.27
N ALA A 107 -49.58 13.07 4.27
CA ALA A 107 -50.34 13.94 3.35
C ALA A 107 -49.48 14.37 2.13
N ASP A 108 -49.73 13.69 1.01
CA ASP A 108 -49.60 14.20 -0.36
C ASP A 108 -50.53 15.43 -0.54
N PRO A 109 -50.12 16.49 -1.26
CA PRO A 109 -50.69 16.65 -2.60
C PRO A 109 -49.76 17.30 -3.65
N SER A 110 -49.73 16.65 -4.82
CA SER A 110 -50.01 17.21 -6.16
C SER A 110 -49.14 18.34 -6.75
N ASP A 111 -48.48 17.96 -7.86
CA ASP A 111 -48.08 18.77 -9.02
C ASP A 111 -49.10 19.83 -9.47
N ASP A 112 -48.63 21.05 -9.77
CA ASP A 112 -49.15 21.96 -10.82
C ASP A 112 -48.10 23.09 -11.08
N ASP A 113 -47.42 23.04 -12.23
CA ASP A 113 -47.27 24.14 -13.24
C ASP A 113 -46.42 23.67 -14.44
#